data_AF-A0A5E4T8J8-F1
#
_entry.id   AF-A0A5E4T8J8-F1
#
_cell.length_a   1.000
_cell.length_b   1.000
_cell.length_c   1.000
_cell.angle_alpha   90.00
_cell.angle_beta   90.00
_cell.angle_gamma   90.00
#
_symmetry.space_group_name_H-M   'P 1'
#
loop_
_entity.id
_entity.type
_entity.pdbx_description
1 polymer ?
#
loop_
_entity_poly.entity_id
_entity_poly.type
_entity_poly.pdbx_seq_one_letter_code
_entity_poly.pdbx_strand_id
1 'polypeptide(L)'
;MPESVESVESVEPAASASLRRIEKRLDAAARIAAPLVRRAPALVLPFDDRKKSRLRAALATGEEVALFLPRGSVLRHGDLLVANDGGMIRVEAAPETVLLVSADTPQALMRAAYHLGNRHTPVEVGDGFLKLEYDPVLRDMLLRLDVHVAEALMPFEPEAGAYGGGHKHGHDETFAEDYALAQQVFHERHGHDHSHDHGHDHPHTHSHDPVHPHDGDCCGLASSTHDGKSGKHDH
;
A
#
# COMPACT_ATOMS: atom_id res chain seq x y z
N MET A 1 -15.62 -11.85 -77.88
CA MET A 1 -16.52 -11.00 -77.08
C MET A 1 -16.23 -11.29 -75.62
N PRO A 2 -16.17 -10.25 -74.79
CA PRO A 2 -15.30 -10.16 -73.60
C PRO A 2 -16.02 -10.61 -72.32
N GLU A 3 -15.30 -10.45 -71.20
CA GLU A 3 -15.75 -10.27 -69.80
C GLU A 3 -15.14 -11.30 -68.85
N SER A 4 -14.62 -10.97 -67.68
CA SER A 4 -14.23 -9.71 -67.06
C SER A 4 -13.36 -10.14 -65.88
N VAL A 5 -12.31 -9.37 -65.63
CA VAL A 5 -11.42 -9.52 -64.50
C VAL A 5 -12.18 -9.05 -63.27
N GLU A 6 -12.39 -9.91 -62.27
CA GLU A 6 -12.66 -9.44 -60.91
C GLU A 6 -11.54 -9.93 -60.00
N SER A 7 -10.60 -9.00 -59.83
CA SER A 7 -9.61 -8.94 -58.79
C SER A 7 -10.31 -9.09 -57.44
N VAL A 8 -10.05 -10.19 -56.75
CA VAL A 8 -10.41 -10.31 -55.33
C VAL A 8 -9.52 -9.33 -54.59
N GLU A 9 -10.10 -8.19 -54.21
CA GLU A 9 -9.51 -7.20 -53.34
C GLU A 9 -9.09 -7.90 -52.06
N SER A 10 -7.78 -8.13 -51.95
CA SER A 10 -7.11 -8.50 -50.73
C SER A 10 -7.40 -7.43 -49.70
N VAL A 11 -8.28 -7.73 -48.75
CA VAL A 11 -8.46 -6.95 -47.54
C VAL A 11 -7.13 -7.00 -46.79
N GLU A 12 -6.34 -5.95 -46.96
CA GLU A 12 -5.14 -5.71 -46.18
C GLU A 12 -5.53 -5.72 -44.69
N PRO A 13 -4.82 -6.46 -43.82
CA PRO A 13 -5.03 -6.29 -42.40
C PRO A 13 -4.67 -4.84 -42.05
N ALA A 14 -5.62 -4.15 -41.43
CA ALA A 14 -5.48 -2.79 -40.94
C ALA A 14 -4.10 -2.62 -40.28
N ALA A 15 -3.39 -1.61 -40.75
CA ALA A 15 -2.08 -1.18 -40.28
C ALA A 15 -1.94 -1.39 -38.76
N SER A 16 -0.82 -2.00 -38.37
CA SER A 16 -0.35 -2.11 -36.99
C SER A 16 -0.53 -0.78 -36.25
N ALA A 17 -1.68 -0.59 -35.61
CA ALA A 17 -2.00 0.62 -34.89
C ALA A 17 -1.10 0.64 -33.67
N SER A 18 -0.04 1.44 -33.75
CA SER A 18 0.84 1.72 -32.62
C SER A 18 -0.02 2.07 -31.41
N LEU A 19 0.14 1.29 -30.35
CA LEU A 19 -0.68 1.37 -29.15
C LEU A 19 -0.66 2.79 -28.58
N ARG A 20 -1.84 3.40 -28.44
CA ARG A 20 -1.98 4.81 -28.07
C ARG A 20 -1.44 5.03 -26.66
N ARG A 21 -0.54 6.01 -26.53
CA ARG A 21 0.20 6.25 -25.29
C ARG A 21 -0.38 7.45 -24.55
N ILE A 22 -0.80 7.24 -23.31
CA ILE A 22 -1.30 8.28 -22.41
C ILE A 22 -0.13 8.82 -21.59
N GLU A 23 0.22 10.08 -21.80
CA GLU A 23 1.42 10.67 -21.20
C GLU A 23 1.13 11.82 -20.25
N LYS A 24 -0.10 12.37 -20.31
CA LYS A 24 -0.44 13.58 -19.57
C LYS A 24 -1.80 13.45 -18.89
N ARG A 25 -1.84 13.91 -17.64
CA ARG A 25 -3.08 14.20 -16.91
C ARG A 25 -3.36 15.70 -17.01
N LEU A 26 -4.61 16.06 -17.26
CA LEU A 26 -5.10 17.42 -17.14
C LEU A 26 -5.69 17.60 -15.75
N ASP A 27 -5.29 18.67 -15.07
CA ASP A 27 -5.86 19.00 -13.78
C ASP A 27 -7.35 19.36 -13.92
N ALA A 28 -8.15 19.03 -12.92
CA ALA A 28 -9.58 19.34 -12.88
C ALA A 28 -9.89 20.85 -13.01
N ALA A 29 -8.90 21.73 -12.79
CA ALA A 29 -9.00 23.18 -13.01
C ALA A 29 -8.98 23.57 -14.49
N ALA A 30 -8.59 22.67 -15.40
CA ALA A 30 -8.67 22.89 -16.83
C ALA A 30 -10.15 22.96 -17.24
N ARG A 31 -10.62 24.17 -17.57
CA ARG A 31 -12.00 24.42 -18.02
C ARG A 31 -12.23 23.85 -19.42
N ILE A 32 -12.39 22.54 -19.53
CA ILE A 32 -12.77 21.85 -20.77
C ILE A 32 -14.28 21.90 -20.90
N ALA A 33 -14.78 22.19 -22.11
CA ALA A 33 -16.20 22.20 -22.39
C ALA A 33 -16.83 20.82 -22.12
N ALA A 34 -17.90 20.77 -21.33
CA ALA A 34 -18.58 19.53 -20.95
C ALA A 34 -18.92 18.58 -22.12
N PRO A 35 -19.33 19.06 -23.32
CA PRO A 35 -19.56 18.17 -24.46
C PRO A 35 -18.32 17.40 -24.93
N LEU A 36 -17.12 17.97 -24.77
CA LEU A 36 -15.87 17.29 -25.13
C LEU A 36 -15.56 16.18 -24.13
N VAL A 37 -15.71 16.45 -22.84
CA VAL A 37 -15.53 15.47 -21.76
C VAL A 37 -16.49 14.29 -21.93
N ARG A 38 -17.77 14.56 -22.21
CA ARG A 38 -18.79 13.52 -22.40
C ARG A 38 -18.55 12.64 -23.64
N ARG A 39 -17.85 13.14 -24.65
CA ARG A 39 -17.51 12.37 -25.86
C ARG A 39 -16.18 11.64 -25.76
N ALA A 40 -15.33 12.00 -24.80
CA ALA A 40 -14.09 11.28 -24.54
C ALA A 40 -14.39 9.83 -24.15
N PRO A 41 -13.68 8.84 -24.74
CA PRO A 41 -13.70 7.46 -24.30
C PRO A 41 -13.40 7.35 -22.80
N ALA A 42 -14.03 6.36 -22.15
CA ALA A 42 -13.80 6.09 -20.74
C ALA A 42 -12.69 5.04 -20.56
N LEU A 43 -11.76 5.32 -19.65
CA LEU A 43 -10.80 4.36 -19.12
C LEU A 43 -11.33 3.94 -17.74
N VAL A 44 -11.96 2.78 -17.69
CA VAL A 44 -12.61 2.23 -16.49
C VAL A 44 -11.62 1.34 -15.76
N LEU A 45 -11.17 1.76 -14.57
CA LEU A 45 -10.12 1.05 -13.84
C LEU A 45 -10.43 0.93 -12.34
N PRO A 46 -10.11 -0.22 -11.70
CA PRO A 46 -10.15 -0.36 -10.24
C PRO A 46 -9.08 0.53 -9.59
N PHE A 47 -9.21 0.79 -8.28
CA PHE A 47 -8.25 1.64 -7.57
C PHE A 47 -6.79 1.17 -7.72
N ASP A 48 -6.56 -0.14 -7.69
CA ASP A 48 -5.23 -0.74 -7.75
C ASP A 48 -4.49 -0.52 -9.07
N ASP A 49 -5.24 -0.31 -10.15
CA ASP A 49 -4.69 0.06 -11.45
C ASP A 49 -4.51 1.57 -11.57
N ARG A 50 -5.36 2.36 -10.92
CA ARG A 50 -5.31 3.83 -10.94
C ARG A 50 -4.15 4.44 -10.17
N LYS A 51 -3.52 3.68 -9.28
CA LYS A 51 -2.26 4.05 -8.61
C LYS A 51 -1.00 3.70 -9.41
N LYS A 52 -1.11 2.98 -10.54
CA LYS A 52 0.05 2.56 -11.34
C LYS A 52 0.48 3.70 -12.27
N SER A 53 1.78 4.01 -12.26
CA SER A 53 2.36 4.99 -13.21
C SER A 53 2.48 4.44 -14.64
N ARG A 54 2.54 3.11 -14.78
CA ARG A 54 2.66 2.41 -16.06
C ARG A 54 1.71 1.23 -16.07
N LEU A 55 0.82 1.18 -17.05
CA LEU A 55 -0.20 0.14 -17.16
C LEU A 55 -0.65 0.02 -18.62
N ARG A 56 -0.83 -1.20 -19.10
CA ARG A 56 -1.56 -1.46 -20.34
C ARG A 56 -3.01 -1.75 -20.00
N ALA A 57 -3.94 -1.09 -20.66
CA ALA A 57 -5.37 -1.20 -20.37
C ALA A 57 -6.19 -1.05 -21.66
N ALA A 58 -7.47 -1.42 -21.59
CA ALA A 58 -8.43 -1.18 -22.66
C ALA A 58 -9.40 -0.07 -22.25
N LEU A 59 -9.75 0.79 -23.20
CA LEU A 59 -10.85 1.75 -23.05
C LEU A 59 -12.19 1.01 -23.11
N ALA A 60 -13.25 1.66 -22.64
CA ALA A 60 -14.62 1.16 -22.76
C ALA A 60 -15.05 0.94 -24.22
N THR A 61 -14.36 1.56 -25.18
CA THR A 61 -14.54 1.34 -26.63
C THR A 61 -13.87 0.06 -27.15
N GLY A 62 -13.08 -0.64 -26.32
CA GLY A 62 -12.28 -1.80 -26.70
C GLY A 62 -10.90 -1.45 -27.28
N GLU A 63 -10.57 -0.16 -27.37
CA GLU A 63 -9.27 0.30 -27.85
C GLU A 63 -8.18 0.08 -26.78
N GLU A 64 -7.06 -0.52 -27.18
CA GLU A 64 -5.90 -0.75 -26.33
C GLU A 64 -5.05 0.52 -26.17
N VAL A 65 -4.75 0.87 -24.92
CA VAL A 65 -3.95 2.03 -24.54
C VAL A 65 -2.86 1.67 -23.52
N ALA A 66 -1.80 2.47 -23.47
CA ALA A 66 -0.80 2.37 -22.41
C ALA A 66 -0.65 3.67 -21.65
N LEU A 67 -0.83 3.56 -20.34
CA LEU A 67 -0.63 4.60 -19.35
C LEU A 67 0.87 4.79 -19.08
N PHE A 68 1.34 6.03 -19.15
CA PHE A 68 2.70 6.45 -18.79
C PHE A 68 2.65 7.80 -18.07
N LEU A 69 2.36 7.76 -16.77
CA LEU A 69 2.26 8.93 -15.92
C LEU A 69 3.50 9.12 -15.03
N PRO A 70 3.71 10.31 -14.46
CA PRO A 70 4.68 10.51 -13.40
C PRO A 70 4.48 9.54 -12.24
N ARG A 71 5.58 9.12 -11.60
CA ARG A 71 5.50 8.26 -10.41
C ARG A 71 4.72 8.95 -9.29
N GLY A 72 3.93 8.18 -8.55
CA GLY A 72 3.07 8.69 -7.49
C GLY A 72 1.77 9.33 -7.96
N SER A 73 1.47 9.30 -9.27
CA SER A 73 0.17 9.75 -9.78
C SER A 73 -0.93 8.77 -9.36
N VAL A 74 -1.99 9.29 -8.75
CA VAL A 74 -3.23 8.55 -8.48
C VAL A 74 -4.33 9.15 -9.35
N LEU A 75 -4.96 8.31 -10.15
CA LEU A 75 -6.07 8.71 -11.02
C LEU A 75 -7.39 8.68 -10.25
N ARG A 76 -8.12 9.79 -10.30
CA ARG A 76 -9.44 9.94 -9.69
C ARG A 76 -10.54 9.85 -10.73
N HIS A 77 -11.72 9.43 -10.31
CA HIS A 77 -12.92 9.50 -11.14
C HIS A 77 -13.11 10.92 -11.67
N GLY A 78 -13.32 11.05 -12.98
CA GLY A 78 -13.48 12.33 -13.66
C GLY A 78 -12.18 12.99 -14.11
N ASP A 79 -11.01 12.43 -13.77
CA ASP A 79 -9.73 12.91 -14.31
C ASP A 79 -9.73 12.81 -15.84
N LEU A 80 -9.07 13.78 -16.48
CA LEU A 80 -8.90 13.80 -17.93
C LEU A 80 -7.45 13.50 -18.29
N LEU A 81 -7.29 12.58 -19.22
CA LEU A 81 -6.03 12.12 -19.74
C LEU A 81 -5.89 12.51 -21.21
N VAL A 82 -4.67 12.81 -21.62
CA VAL A 82 -4.34 13.16 -22.99
C VAL A 82 -3.33 12.16 -23.53
N ALA A 83 -3.68 11.56 -24.65
CA ALA A 83 -2.82 10.68 -25.41
C ALA A 83 -1.81 11.45 -26.28
N ASN A 84 -0.80 10.74 -26.76
CA ASN A 84 0.27 11.26 -27.62
C ASN A 84 -0.23 11.84 -28.96
N ASP A 85 -1.40 11.43 -29.42
CA ASP A 85 -2.08 11.98 -30.61
C ASP A 85 -3.03 13.16 -30.29
N GLY A 86 -3.07 13.60 -29.03
CA GLY A 86 -3.96 14.65 -28.54
C GLY A 86 -5.38 14.17 -28.18
N GLY A 87 -5.66 12.87 -28.31
CA GLY A 87 -6.94 12.28 -27.91
C GLY A 87 -7.22 12.45 -26.42
N MET A 88 -8.44 12.86 -26.07
CA MET A 88 -8.89 12.96 -24.67
C MET A 88 -9.54 11.65 -24.23
N ILE A 89 -9.21 11.23 -23.02
CA ILE A 89 -9.75 10.04 -22.36
C ILE A 89 -10.17 10.45 -20.96
N ARG A 90 -11.36 10.05 -20.51
CA ARG A 90 -11.78 10.30 -19.13
C ARG A 90 -11.54 9.07 -18.27
N VAL A 91 -11.17 9.27 -17.01
CA VAL A 91 -11.05 8.19 -16.03
C VAL A 91 -12.39 7.95 -15.36
N GLU A 92 -12.79 6.69 -15.28
CA GLU A 92 -13.93 6.26 -14.48
C GLU A 92 -13.48 5.19 -13.48
N ALA A 93 -13.81 5.39 -12.21
CA ALA A 93 -13.62 4.38 -11.17
C ALA A 93 -14.47 3.14 -11.47
N ALA A 94 -13.83 1.98 -11.67
CA ALA A 94 -14.53 0.72 -11.85
C ALA A 94 -15.23 0.31 -10.53
N PRO A 95 -16.43 -0.28 -10.58
CA PRO A 95 -17.00 -0.96 -9.43
C PRO A 95 -16.12 -2.14 -9.01
N GLU A 96 -15.75 -2.20 -7.74
CA GLU A 96 -14.99 -3.30 -7.15
C GLU A 96 -15.63 -3.79 -5.85
N THR A 97 -15.30 -5.01 -5.44
CA THR A 97 -15.86 -5.60 -4.22
C THR A 97 -15.24 -4.90 -3.02
N VAL A 98 -16.08 -4.20 -2.26
CA VAL A 98 -15.68 -3.40 -1.11
C VAL A 98 -16.42 -3.85 0.13
N LEU A 99 -15.83 -3.54 1.29
CA LEU A 99 -16.52 -3.53 2.57
C LEU A 99 -17.04 -2.11 2.82
N LEU A 100 -18.34 -1.98 3.01
CA LEU A 100 -18.99 -0.78 3.48
C LEU A 100 -19.23 -0.91 4.98
N VAL A 101 -18.62 -0.01 5.74
CA VAL A 101 -18.68 0.03 7.20
C VAL A 101 -19.54 1.22 7.62
N SER A 102 -20.54 0.97 8.45
CA SER A 102 -21.40 1.98 9.06
C SER A 102 -21.54 1.72 10.56
N ALA A 103 -22.06 2.68 11.32
CA ALA A 103 -22.27 2.49 12.75
C ALA A 103 -23.41 3.38 13.27
N ASP A 104 -24.04 2.96 14.36
CA ASP A 104 -25.08 3.74 15.04
C ASP A 104 -24.55 5.04 15.65
N THR A 105 -23.23 5.09 15.94
CA THR A 105 -22.59 6.27 16.54
C THR A 105 -21.35 6.70 15.75
N PRO A 106 -21.10 8.02 15.61
CA PRO A 106 -19.87 8.51 15.02
C PRO A 106 -18.61 8.03 15.75
N GLN A 107 -18.69 7.83 17.08
CA GLN A 107 -17.56 7.36 17.88
C GLN A 107 -17.11 5.95 17.49
N ALA A 108 -18.05 5.04 17.21
CA ALA A 108 -17.71 3.69 16.75
C ALA A 108 -17.04 3.73 15.36
N LEU A 109 -17.54 4.58 14.46
CA LEU A 109 -16.93 4.77 13.14
C LEU A 109 -15.51 5.36 13.24
N MET A 110 -15.29 6.35 14.12
CA MET A 110 -13.96 6.91 14.38
C MET A 110 -12.99 5.86 14.94
N ARG A 111 -13.44 4.96 15.83
CA ARG A 111 -12.61 3.85 16.33
C ARG A 111 -12.22 2.90 15.20
N ALA A 112 -13.15 2.56 14.31
CA ALA A 112 -12.85 1.74 13.14
C ALA A 112 -11.83 2.42 12.22
N ALA A 113 -12.03 3.70 11.90
CA ALA A 113 -11.09 4.49 11.10
C ALA A 113 -9.68 4.54 11.73
N TYR A 114 -9.59 4.71 13.05
CA TYR A 114 -8.32 4.68 13.78
C TYR A 114 -7.59 3.34 13.62
N HIS A 115 -8.29 2.22 13.80
CA HIS A 115 -7.67 0.89 13.66
C HIS A 115 -7.26 0.57 12.22
N LEU A 116 -8.04 1.01 11.22
CA LEU A 116 -7.67 0.89 9.80
C LEU A 116 -6.46 1.76 9.45
N GLY A 117 -6.42 3.00 9.96
CA GLY A 117 -5.30 3.91 9.79
C GLY A 117 -3.99 3.36 10.38
N ASN A 118 -4.04 2.77 11.58
CA ASN A 118 -2.89 2.11 12.20
C ASN A 118 -2.33 0.94 11.38
N ARG A 119 -3.11 0.40 10.45
CA ARG A 119 -2.71 -0.69 9.54
C ARG A 119 -2.29 -0.18 8.16
N HIS A 120 -2.28 1.14 7.96
CA HIS A 120 -2.06 1.77 6.65
C HIS A 120 -3.00 1.25 5.57
N THR A 121 -4.22 0.87 5.94
CA THR A 121 -5.25 0.42 4.99
C THR A 121 -5.78 1.63 4.22
N PRO A 122 -5.82 1.59 2.88
CA PRO A 122 -6.55 2.58 2.09
C PRO A 122 -8.03 2.57 2.47
N VAL A 123 -8.57 3.73 2.85
CA VAL A 123 -9.96 3.88 3.28
C VAL A 123 -10.54 5.11 2.60
N GLU A 124 -11.74 4.97 2.05
CA GLU A 124 -12.59 6.10 1.66
C GLU A 124 -13.47 6.46 2.85
N VAL A 125 -13.47 7.75 3.19
CA VAL A 125 -14.24 8.29 4.31
C VAL A 125 -15.40 9.09 3.72
N GLY A 126 -16.62 8.70 4.09
CA GLY A 126 -17.81 9.43 3.72
C GLY A 126 -18.62 9.87 4.93
N ASP A 127 -19.73 10.54 4.68
CA ASP A 127 -20.66 10.94 5.73
C ASP A 127 -21.39 9.71 6.27
N GLY A 128 -21.02 9.27 7.48
CA GLY A 128 -21.60 8.10 8.15
C GLY A 128 -21.11 6.74 7.66
N PHE A 129 -20.09 6.69 6.79
CA PHE A 129 -19.52 5.41 6.36
C PHE A 129 -18.00 5.44 6.16
N LEU A 130 -17.40 4.27 6.26
CA LEU A 130 -16.05 3.99 5.75
C LEU A 130 -16.16 2.92 4.68
N LYS A 131 -15.32 3.00 3.65
CA LYS A 131 -15.26 1.99 2.61
C LYS A 131 -13.83 1.58 2.38
N LEU A 132 -13.59 0.29 2.20
CA LEU A 132 -12.29 -0.30 1.96
C LEU A 132 -12.42 -1.49 1.00
N GLU A 133 -11.31 -1.88 0.37
CA GLU A 133 -11.26 -3.09 -0.43
C GLU A 133 -11.63 -4.31 0.41
N TYR A 134 -12.23 -5.32 -0.24
CA TYR A 134 -12.56 -6.56 0.44
C TYR A 134 -11.31 -7.28 0.96
N ASP A 135 -11.23 -7.41 2.28
CA ASP A 135 -10.23 -8.23 2.97
C ASP A 135 -10.93 -8.99 4.12
N PRO A 136 -10.92 -10.34 4.11
CA PRO A 136 -11.57 -11.14 5.15
C PRO A 136 -10.96 -10.92 6.55
N VAL A 137 -9.66 -10.63 6.65
CA VAL A 137 -8.99 -10.36 7.94
C VAL A 137 -9.47 -9.03 8.51
N LEU A 138 -9.57 -8.00 7.68
CA LEU A 138 -10.09 -6.70 8.10
C LEU A 138 -11.58 -6.76 8.42
N ARG A 139 -12.36 -7.52 7.65
CA ARG A 139 -13.77 -7.80 7.93
C ARG A 139 -13.95 -8.40 9.33
N ASP A 140 -13.22 -9.45 9.66
CA ASP A 140 -13.30 -10.12 10.97
C ASP A 140 -12.86 -9.22 12.12
N MET A 141 -11.87 -8.36 11.90
CA MET A 141 -11.47 -7.34 12.86
C MET A 141 -12.59 -6.32 13.07
N LEU A 142 -13.18 -5.79 11.99
CA LEU A 142 -14.26 -4.80 12.05
C LEU A 142 -15.49 -5.35 12.75
N LEU A 143 -15.84 -6.62 12.54
CA LEU A 143 -16.96 -7.28 13.23
C LEU A 143 -16.78 -7.42 14.75
N ARG A 144 -15.57 -7.27 15.27
CA ARG A 144 -15.29 -7.21 16.73
C ARG A 144 -15.42 -5.80 17.30
N LEU A 145 -15.70 -4.81 16.46
CA LEU A 145 -16.01 -3.44 16.85
C LEU A 145 -17.53 -3.24 16.77
N ASP A 146 -18.03 -2.20 17.42
CA ASP A 146 -19.46 -1.83 17.42
C ASP A 146 -19.89 -1.17 16.09
N VAL A 147 -19.62 -1.85 14.96
CA VAL A 147 -19.89 -1.36 13.59
C VAL A 147 -20.61 -2.44 12.77
N HIS A 148 -21.32 -2.01 11.73
CA HIS A 148 -21.94 -2.87 10.73
C HIS A 148 -21.04 -2.93 9.49
N VAL A 149 -20.80 -4.14 8.99
CA VAL A 149 -19.98 -4.38 7.79
C VAL A 149 -20.85 -5.09 6.75
N ALA A 150 -20.93 -4.51 5.55
CA ALA A 150 -21.62 -5.08 4.40
C ALA A 150 -20.68 -5.17 3.20
N GLU A 151 -20.84 -6.21 2.38
CA GLU A 151 -20.15 -6.32 1.10
C GLU A 151 -20.98 -5.63 0.01
N ALA A 152 -20.33 -4.84 -0.84
CA ALA A 152 -20.98 -4.15 -1.94
C ALA A 152 -20.07 -4.09 -3.18
N LEU A 153 -20.67 -3.97 -4.36
CA LEU A 153 -19.95 -3.71 -5.60
C LEU A 153 -20.09 -2.23 -5.95
N MET A 154 -19.07 -1.43 -5.66
CA MET A 154 -19.11 0.02 -5.82
C MET A 154 -17.75 0.59 -6.23
N PRO A 155 -17.71 1.76 -6.89
CA PRO A 155 -16.47 2.49 -7.08
C PRO A 155 -15.78 2.79 -5.74
N PHE A 156 -14.45 2.74 -5.70
CA PHE A 156 -13.66 3.00 -4.50
C PHE A 156 -12.64 4.13 -4.72
N GLU A 157 -12.70 5.15 -3.89
CA GLU A 157 -11.87 6.37 -3.94
C GLU A 157 -11.29 6.64 -2.55
N PRO A 158 -10.28 5.88 -2.12
CA PRO A 158 -9.68 6.08 -0.82
C PRO A 158 -8.96 7.43 -0.74
N GLU A 159 -8.98 7.98 0.47
CA GLU A 159 -8.30 9.22 0.81
C GLU A 159 -6.81 9.12 0.51
N ALA A 160 -6.25 10.22 -0.02
CA ALA A 160 -4.80 10.30 -0.13
C ALA A 160 -4.22 10.46 1.29
N GLY A 161 -3.22 9.64 1.63
CA GLY A 161 -2.51 9.81 2.90
C GLY A 161 -1.94 11.23 3.00
N ALA A 162 -1.88 11.77 4.22
CA ALA A 162 -1.46 13.16 4.49
C ALA A 162 -0.07 13.54 3.96
N TYR A 163 0.76 12.56 3.62
CA TYR A 163 2.13 12.73 3.12
C TYR A 163 2.29 12.31 1.64
N GLY A 164 1.21 11.90 0.96
CA GLY A 164 1.25 11.34 -0.39
C GLY A 164 1.20 12.36 -1.54
N GLY A 165 1.26 13.65 -1.24
CA GLY A 165 1.12 14.73 -2.22
C GLY A 165 2.42 15.52 -2.42
N GLY A 166 3.45 14.92 -3.02
CA GLY A 166 4.63 15.69 -3.39
C GLY A 166 5.81 14.83 -3.81
N HIS A 167 6.27 15.03 -5.04
CA HIS A 167 7.58 14.60 -5.46
C HIS A 167 8.66 15.05 -4.47
N LYS A 168 9.22 14.10 -3.70
CA LYS A 168 10.62 14.15 -3.26
C LYS A 168 11.21 12.76 -3.44
N HIS A 169 12.04 12.65 -4.49
CA HIS A 169 13.06 11.63 -4.59
C HIS A 169 14.08 11.84 -3.45
N GLY A 170 14.53 10.75 -2.82
CA GLY A 170 15.67 10.75 -1.91
C GLY A 170 15.31 10.50 -0.44
N HIS A 171 15.12 9.23 -0.07
CA HIS A 171 15.03 8.80 1.33
C HIS A 171 16.27 8.04 1.82
N ASP A 172 17.42 8.17 1.15
CA ASP A 172 18.69 7.65 1.67
C ASP A 172 19.71 8.74 2.03
N GLU A 173 19.68 9.92 1.41
CA GLU A 173 20.69 10.96 1.69
C GLU A 173 20.28 11.90 2.84
N THR A 174 19.00 12.25 2.97
CA THR A 174 18.56 13.20 4.00
C THR A 174 18.46 12.61 5.41
N PHE A 175 18.16 11.31 5.52
CA PHE A 175 18.15 10.66 6.84
C PHE A 175 19.55 10.49 7.40
N ALA A 176 20.56 10.24 6.56
CA ALA A 176 21.94 10.15 7.01
C ALA A 176 22.48 11.52 7.45
N GLU A 177 22.17 12.58 6.70
CA GLU A 177 22.59 13.94 7.04
C GLU A 177 21.88 14.47 8.29
N ASP A 178 20.56 14.30 8.42
CA ASP A 178 19.82 14.73 9.60
C ASP A 178 20.20 13.90 10.84
N TYR A 179 20.45 12.60 10.68
CA TYR A 179 20.93 11.73 11.77
C TYR A 179 22.38 12.09 12.17
N ALA A 180 23.25 12.39 11.20
CA ALA A 180 24.62 12.84 11.47
C ALA A 180 24.64 14.20 12.15
N LEU A 181 23.79 15.15 11.74
CA LEU A 181 23.64 16.45 12.38
C LEU A 181 23.08 16.29 13.81
N ALA A 182 22.08 15.41 14.01
CA ALA A 182 21.56 15.10 15.33
C ALA A 182 22.61 14.44 16.23
N GLN A 183 23.44 13.53 15.70
CA GLN A 183 24.59 12.98 16.41
C GLN A 183 25.64 14.05 16.73
N GLN A 184 25.94 14.96 15.81
CA GLN A 184 26.88 16.07 16.05
C GLN A 184 26.39 16.99 17.16
N VAL A 185 25.12 17.40 17.13
CA VAL A 185 24.53 18.24 18.18
C VAL A 185 24.47 17.51 19.53
N PHE A 186 24.25 16.19 19.54
CA PHE A 186 24.30 15.39 20.76
C PHE A 186 25.71 15.35 21.35
N HIS A 187 26.75 15.18 20.53
CA HIS A 187 28.15 15.21 20.97
C HIS A 187 28.60 16.63 21.39
N GLU A 188 28.13 17.68 20.73
CA GLU A 188 28.44 19.07 21.10
C GLU A 188 27.81 19.49 22.43
N ARG A 189 26.65 18.94 22.80
CA ARG A 189 25.97 19.24 24.07
C ARG A 189 26.34 18.30 25.23
N HIS A 190 26.92 17.14 24.94
CA HIS A 190 27.35 16.17 25.96
C HIS A 190 28.85 15.83 25.91
N GLY A 191 29.66 16.61 25.19
CA GLY A 191 31.12 16.51 25.12
C GLY A 191 31.87 17.10 26.31
N HIS A 192 31.37 16.90 27.53
CA HIS A 192 32.19 17.04 28.73
C HIS A 192 32.32 15.67 29.40
N ASP A 193 33.37 14.97 29.01
CA ASP A 193 33.98 13.92 29.80
C ASP A 193 34.36 14.52 31.16
N HIS A 194 33.58 14.20 32.20
CA HIS A 194 34.00 14.41 33.57
C HIS A 194 34.63 13.10 34.05
N SER A 195 35.92 12.95 33.78
CA SER A 195 36.78 12.05 34.52
C SER A 195 36.82 12.50 35.98
N HIS A 196 35.91 11.97 36.81
CA HIS A 196 36.05 12.06 38.25
C HIS A 196 36.96 10.92 38.73
N ASP A 197 38.23 11.27 38.92
CA ASP A 197 39.13 10.50 39.75
C ASP A 197 38.61 10.54 41.20
N HIS A 198 38.06 9.43 41.66
CA HIS A 198 37.79 9.17 43.07
C HIS A 198 38.48 7.86 43.45
N GLY A 199 39.74 7.98 43.87
CA GLY A 199 40.41 6.95 44.63
C GLY A 199 39.67 6.70 45.95
N HIS A 200 39.14 5.50 46.11
CA HIS A 200 38.89 4.91 47.42
C HIS A 200 39.31 3.44 47.42
N ASP A 201 40.38 3.17 48.16
CA ASP A 201 40.87 1.86 48.55
C ASP A 201 39.79 1.02 49.22
N HIS A 202 39.60 -0.21 48.73
CA HIS A 202 39.16 -1.30 49.59
C HIS A 202 39.97 -2.58 49.26
N PRO A 203 40.58 -3.23 50.27
CA PRO A 203 41.43 -4.40 50.06
C PRO A 203 40.57 -5.65 49.88
N HIS A 204 40.80 -6.37 48.77
CA HIS A 204 40.38 -7.76 48.63
C HIS A 204 41.59 -8.67 48.75
N THR A 205 41.62 -9.45 49.83
CA THR A 205 42.59 -10.52 50.06
C THR A 205 42.30 -11.70 49.13
N HIS A 206 43.35 -12.22 48.50
CA HIS A 206 43.31 -13.38 47.59
C HIS A 206 43.27 -14.71 48.34
N SER A 207 42.62 -15.73 47.75
CA SER A 207 43.09 -17.13 47.70
C SER A 207 42.07 -18.01 46.97
N HIS A 208 42.40 -19.02 46.16
CA HIS A 208 43.55 -19.39 45.35
C HIS A 208 42.98 -20.31 44.24
N ASP A 209 43.51 -20.18 43.03
CA ASP A 209 43.57 -21.18 41.92
C ASP A 209 44.05 -22.58 42.39
N PRO A 210 44.18 -23.63 41.53
CA PRO A 210 43.88 -23.76 40.09
C PRO A 210 43.21 -25.12 39.72
N VAL A 211 42.95 -25.36 38.42
CA VAL A 211 43.44 -26.51 37.61
C VAL A 211 42.45 -26.90 36.48
N HIS A 212 42.92 -26.64 35.26
CA HIS A 212 42.59 -27.21 33.94
C HIS A 212 42.43 -28.77 33.90
N PRO A 213 42.14 -29.43 32.75
CA PRO A 213 41.16 -29.22 31.67
C PRO A 213 40.53 -30.58 31.19
N HIS A 214 40.01 -30.61 29.96
CA HIS A 214 39.79 -31.76 29.03
C HIS A 214 38.34 -32.22 28.75
N ASP A 215 37.97 -32.04 27.47
CA ASP A 215 37.51 -33.03 26.47
C ASP A 215 36.41 -34.05 26.82
N GLY A 216 35.50 -34.26 25.87
CA GLY A 216 34.92 -35.58 25.64
C GLY A 216 33.41 -35.63 25.41
N ASP A 217 33.06 -35.87 24.16
CA ASP A 217 31.91 -36.65 23.68
C ASP A 217 31.41 -37.73 24.68
N CYS A 218 30.08 -37.90 24.77
CA CYS A 218 29.36 -39.19 24.66
C CYS A 218 28.04 -39.25 25.46
N CYS A 219 26.97 -39.52 24.71
CA CYS A 219 25.91 -40.51 24.93
C CYS A 219 25.65 -41.08 26.34
N GLY A 220 24.36 -41.10 26.72
CA GLY A 220 23.74 -42.35 27.16
C GLY A 220 22.86 -42.29 28.41
N LEU A 221 21.71 -42.97 28.27
CA LEU A 221 20.98 -43.73 29.29
C LEU A 221 20.09 -42.90 30.24
N ALA A 222 18.75 -42.92 30.08
CA ALA A 222 17.79 -44.01 30.31
C ALA A 222 17.27 -44.09 31.75
N SER A 223 15.93 -44.22 31.80
CA SER A 223 15.09 -44.90 32.80
C SER A 223 14.94 -44.29 34.21
N SER A 224 13.70 -43.91 34.55
CA SER A 224 12.83 -44.63 35.52
C SER A 224 11.57 -43.76 35.78
N THR A 225 10.37 -44.15 35.31
CA THR A 225 9.36 -44.97 36.02
C THR A 225 9.22 -44.66 37.52
N HIS A 226 8.12 -44.03 37.95
CA HIS A 226 7.00 -44.73 38.59
C HIS A 226 5.88 -43.78 39.05
N ASP A 227 4.65 -44.29 38.89
CA ASP A 227 3.43 -44.19 39.71
C ASP A 227 3.05 -42.86 40.40
N GLY A 228 1.80 -42.40 40.36
CA GLY A 228 0.55 -43.14 40.26
C GLY A 228 -0.30 -42.89 41.51
N LYS A 229 -1.52 -42.35 41.29
CA LYS A 229 -2.77 -42.38 42.11
C LYS A 229 -3.46 -41.01 42.03
N SER A 230 -4.53 -40.84 41.24
CA SER A 230 -5.90 -41.40 41.35
C SER A 230 -6.66 -40.92 42.59
N GLY A 231 -7.76 -40.20 42.37
CA GLY A 231 -8.76 -39.89 43.40
C GLY A 231 -9.85 -38.96 42.92
N LYS A 232 -10.79 -39.48 42.12
CA LYS A 232 -12.12 -38.89 41.86
C LYS A 232 -12.87 -38.68 43.16
N HIS A 233 -13.75 -37.68 43.23
CA HIS A 233 -15.13 -37.88 43.71
C HIS A 233 -16.05 -36.77 43.18
N ASP A 234 -17.10 -37.21 42.48
CA ASP A 234 -18.28 -36.44 42.10
C ASP A 234 -19.14 -36.10 43.33
N HIS A 235 -19.71 -34.89 43.36
CA HIS A 235 -21.15 -34.60 43.46
C HIS A 235 -21.40 -33.13 43.18
#